data_AF-A0A8C9ZHQ4-F1
#
_entry.id   AF-A0A8C9ZHQ4-F1
#
_cell.length_a   1.000
_cell.length_b   1.000
_cell.length_c   1.000
_cell.angle_alpha   90.00
_cell.angle_beta   90.00
_cell.angle_gamma   90.00
#
_symmetry.space_group_name_H-M   'P 1'
#
loop_
_entity.id
_entity.type
_entity.pdbx_description
1 polymer ?
#
loop_
_entity_poly.entity_id
_entity_poly.type
_entity_poly.pdbx_seq_one_letter_code
_entity_poly.pdbx_strand_id
1 'polypeptide(L)'
;MSLDKAELCDSLLTWLQTFQVPSCNSKHDLTSGVAIAHVLHRIDPSWFNETWLGRIKEESGANWRLKVSNLKKILKSMMEYYHDVRRLFISSLEQVRLLEERNTVYMQRTCELEEELRRANAVRSQLDTYKRQAHELHTKHSAEAMKAEKWQFEYKNLNDKYDALLKEKERLISERDTLRETNDELRCAQVQQRCLSLCDDDVTVGNLAAEIMPTEFKETVVRLQSENKMLCVQEETYRQKVVEVQAELEEAQRSKNILETQNRLNQQQISELRSQIEELQKALHEQDSKTEDVSRDTFFLLLCPLLEKLHEAHSDLQKKREVIDDLEPKVDGNMAKKIDELQESLRKKDEDMKQMEERYKRYVEKARTVIKTLDPKQQPVPATPDIQALKNQLTEKERKIQHLEHDYEKSRARHDQEEKLIITAWYNMGMALHQKVSGERLGPSNQAMSFLAQQRQSTNARRGLTRHHPR
;
A
#
# COMPACT_ATOMS: atom_id res chain seq x y z
N MET A 1 70.99 -3.47 -30.79
CA MET A 1 71.48 -4.84 -31.02
C MET A 1 71.33 -5.15 -32.51
N SER A 2 72.37 -4.90 -33.31
CA SER A 2 72.35 -5.22 -34.74
C SER A 2 72.66 -6.71 -34.88
N LEU A 3 71.64 -7.57 -34.99
CA LEU A 3 71.87 -8.96 -35.40
C LEU A 3 72.63 -8.95 -36.72
N ASP A 4 73.70 -9.75 -36.81
CA ASP A 4 74.42 -9.90 -38.07
C ASP A 4 73.45 -10.48 -39.11
N LYS A 5 73.29 -9.79 -40.23
CA LYS A 5 72.40 -10.21 -41.31
C LYS A 5 72.82 -11.56 -41.88
N ALA A 6 74.10 -11.92 -41.75
CA ALA A 6 74.60 -13.23 -42.15
C ALA A 6 74.01 -14.34 -41.26
N GLU A 7 74.07 -14.19 -39.94
CA GLU A 7 73.53 -15.15 -38.97
C GLU A 7 72.01 -15.34 -39.09
N LEU A 8 71.27 -14.25 -39.35
CA LEU A 8 69.83 -14.31 -39.64
C LEU A 8 69.54 -15.11 -40.92
N CYS A 9 70.29 -14.87 -41.98
CA CYS A 9 70.13 -15.62 -43.24
C CYS A 9 70.46 -17.11 -43.07
N ASP A 10 71.47 -17.46 -42.27
CA ASP A 10 71.82 -18.85 -41.97
C ASP A 10 70.71 -19.56 -41.17
N SER A 11 70.13 -18.86 -40.18
CA SER A 11 69.00 -19.36 -39.39
C SER A 11 67.73 -19.54 -40.25
N LEU A 12 67.43 -18.57 -41.11
CA LEU A 12 66.29 -18.65 -42.03
C LEU A 12 66.46 -19.75 -43.09
N LEU A 13 67.67 -19.94 -43.62
CA LEU A 13 67.95 -21.03 -44.55
C LEU A 13 67.74 -22.39 -43.89
N THR A 14 68.20 -22.55 -42.64
CA THR A 14 67.95 -23.76 -41.85
C THR A 14 66.45 -24.03 -41.67
N TRP A 15 65.66 -22.98 -41.40
CA TRP A 15 64.20 -23.09 -41.32
C TRP A 15 63.56 -23.46 -42.67
N LEU A 16 63.98 -22.82 -43.77
CA LEU A 16 63.45 -23.11 -45.11
C LEU A 16 63.72 -24.57 -45.53
N GLN A 17 64.86 -25.14 -45.14
CA GLN A 17 65.21 -26.54 -45.42
C GLN A 17 64.24 -27.55 -44.77
N THR A 18 63.56 -27.18 -43.68
CA THR A 18 62.54 -28.04 -43.05
C THR A 18 61.36 -28.34 -43.97
N PHE A 19 61.11 -27.47 -44.96
CA PHE A 19 60.04 -27.65 -45.94
C PHE A 19 60.41 -28.63 -47.05
N GLN A 20 61.62 -29.19 -47.12
CA GLN A 20 62.01 -30.22 -48.11
C GLN A 20 61.61 -29.85 -49.55
N VAL A 21 61.87 -28.61 -49.95
CA VAL A 21 61.57 -28.09 -51.30
C VAL A 21 62.77 -28.21 -52.24
N PRO A 22 62.55 -28.28 -53.57
CA PRO A 22 63.65 -28.32 -54.54
C PRO A 22 64.55 -27.08 -54.44
N SER A 23 65.85 -27.26 -54.67
CA SER A 23 66.82 -26.15 -54.81
C SER A 23 66.90 -25.22 -53.57
N CYS A 24 67.01 -25.79 -52.36
CA CYS A 24 67.06 -25.05 -51.09
C CYS A 24 68.28 -25.42 -50.22
N ASN A 25 69.40 -25.85 -50.83
CA ASN A 25 70.57 -26.34 -50.08
C ASN A 25 71.61 -25.23 -49.82
N SER A 26 71.62 -24.17 -50.63
CA SER A 26 72.54 -23.06 -50.51
C SER A 26 71.85 -21.69 -50.56
N LYS A 27 72.52 -20.65 -50.02
CA LYS A 27 72.09 -19.25 -50.16
C LYS A 27 71.94 -18.83 -51.63
N HIS A 28 72.75 -19.40 -52.53
CA HIS A 28 72.69 -19.11 -53.96
C HIS A 28 71.43 -19.69 -54.62
N ASP A 29 70.92 -20.82 -54.15
CA ASP A 29 69.75 -21.47 -54.72
C ASP A 29 68.48 -20.63 -54.48
N LEU A 30 68.42 -19.95 -53.34
CA LEU A 30 67.34 -19.02 -52.98
C LEU A 30 67.25 -17.79 -53.91
N THR A 31 68.36 -17.40 -54.55
CA THR A 31 68.40 -16.21 -55.43
C THR A 31 67.50 -16.32 -56.66
N SER A 32 67.11 -17.55 -57.04
CA SER A 32 66.20 -17.83 -58.15
C SER A 32 64.73 -17.50 -57.83
N GLY A 33 64.37 -17.45 -56.54
CA GLY A 33 63.00 -17.35 -56.04
C GLY A 33 62.20 -18.66 -56.12
N VAL A 34 62.69 -19.70 -56.81
CA VAL A 34 61.94 -20.95 -57.03
C VAL A 34 61.68 -21.68 -55.71
N ALA A 35 62.73 -21.88 -54.90
CA ALA A 35 62.61 -22.50 -53.58
C ALA A 35 61.64 -21.75 -52.66
N ILE A 36 61.71 -20.41 -52.65
CA ILE A 36 60.81 -19.56 -51.84
C ILE A 36 59.36 -19.73 -52.30
N ALA A 37 59.11 -19.79 -53.62
CA ALA A 37 57.77 -20.00 -54.15
C ALA A 37 57.20 -21.37 -53.76
N HIS A 38 58.00 -22.43 -53.80
CA HIS A 38 57.58 -23.76 -53.33
C HIS A 38 57.28 -23.78 -51.82
N VAL A 39 58.04 -23.05 -51.00
CA VAL A 39 57.75 -22.93 -49.56
C VAL A 39 56.44 -22.18 -49.34
N LEU A 40 56.20 -21.07 -50.04
CA LEU A 40 54.94 -20.32 -49.93
C LEU A 40 53.73 -21.17 -50.34
N HIS A 41 53.86 -21.97 -51.40
CA HIS A 41 52.83 -22.95 -51.78
C HIS A 41 52.55 -23.98 -50.67
N ARG A 42 53.57 -24.44 -49.94
CA ARG A 42 53.37 -25.36 -48.81
C ARG A 42 52.75 -24.69 -47.59
N ILE A 43 53.03 -23.40 -47.37
CA ILE A 43 52.48 -22.63 -46.24
C ILE A 43 50.98 -22.40 -46.42
N ASP A 44 50.55 -22.01 -47.61
CA ASP A 44 49.13 -21.87 -47.95
C ASP A 44 48.88 -22.24 -49.42
N PRO A 45 48.53 -23.51 -49.69
CA PRO A 45 48.22 -23.98 -51.04
C PRO A 45 47.00 -23.32 -51.67
N SER A 46 46.11 -22.72 -50.86
CA SER A 46 44.88 -22.09 -51.35
C SER A 46 45.18 -20.73 -51.99
N TRP A 47 46.05 -19.94 -51.36
CA TRP A 47 46.49 -18.64 -51.87
C TRP A 47 47.62 -18.78 -52.91
N PHE A 48 48.68 -19.50 -52.55
CA PHE A 48 49.83 -19.73 -53.40
C PHE A 48 49.65 -20.99 -54.26
N ASN A 49 48.53 -21.11 -54.96
CA ASN A 49 48.14 -22.33 -55.67
C ASN A 49 49.06 -22.72 -56.86
N GLU A 50 48.82 -23.89 -57.44
CA GLU A 50 49.61 -24.42 -58.57
C GLU A 50 49.67 -23.47 -59.77
N THR A 51 48.59 -22.71 -60.03
CA THR A 51 48.55 -21.74 -61.13
C THR A 51 49.43 -20.52 -60.88
N TRP A 52 49.59 -20.11 -59.62
CA TRP A 52 50.53 -19.06 -59.22
C TRP A 52 51.96 -19.58 -59.27
N LEU A 53 52.21 -20.78 -58.74
CA LEU A 53 53.52 -21.42 -58.73
C LEU A 53 54.06 -21.60 -60.16
N GLY A 54 53.21 -21.99 -61.11
CA GLY A 54 53.57 -22.11 -62.53
C GLY A 54 53.96 -20.79 -63.23
N ARG A 55 53.74 -19.62 -62.60
CA ARG A 55 54.21 -18.31 -63.11
C ARG A 55 55.66 -18.03 -62.76
N ILE A 56 56.25 -18.82 -61.86
CA ILE A 56 57.65 -18.75 -61.45
C ILE A 56 58.42 -19.70 -62.37
N LYS A 57 59.36 -19.16 -63.15
CA LYS A 57 60.11 -19.94 -64.14
C LYS A 57 61.40 -20.46 -63.53
N GLU A 58 61.68 -21.73 -63.77
CA GLU A 58 62.94 -22.39 -63.43
C GLU A 58 63.86 -22.40 -64.68
N GLU A 59 65.05 -21.81 -64.58
CA GLU A 59 66.08 -21.86 -65.65
C GLU A 59 67.44 -22.22 -65.04
N SER A 60 68.21 -23.07 -65.73
CA SER A 60 69.51 -23.58 -65.30
C SER A 60 70.69 -22.63 -65.56
N GLY A 61 70.43 -21.34 -65.87
CA GLY A 61 71.45 -20.37 -66.32
C GLY A 61 71.51 -19.06 -65.52
N ALA A 62 72.55 -18.25 -65.77
CA ALA A 62 72.81 -16.96 -65.09
C ALA A 62 71.91 -15.80 -65.58
N ASN A 63 70.60 -16.03 -65.73
CA ASN A 63 69.64 -15.03 -66.19
C ASN A 63 69.14 -14.13 -65.03
N TRP A 64 69.95 -13.15 -64.64
CA TRP A 64 69.65 -12.27 -63.49
C TRP A 64 68.32 -11.50 -63.64
N ARG A 65 67.91 -11.15 -64.87
CA ARG A 65 66.64 -10.46 -65.14
C ARG A 65 65.44 -11.33 -64.77
N LEU A 66 65.52 -12.63 -65.04
CA LEU A 66 64.47 -13.59 -64.68
C LEU A 66 64.39 -13.79 -63.16
N LYS A 67 65.54 -13.93 -62.49
CA LYS A 67 65.61 -14.02 -61.01
C LYS A 67 64.92 -12.81 -60.36
N VAL A 68 65.23 -11.60 -60.83
CA VAL A 68 64.57 -10.37 -60.34
C VAL A 68 63.07 -10.37 -60.63
N SER A 69 62.63 -10.87 -61.80
CA SER A 69 61.21 -10.99 -62.13
C SER A 69 60.47 -11.95 -61.20
N ASN A 70 61.03 -13.13 -60.93
CA ASN A 70 60.48 -14.12 -60.01
C ASN A 70 60.36 -13.53 -58.59
N LEU A 71 61.42 -12.92 -58.07
CA LEU A 71 61.42 -12.29 -56.74
C LEU A 71 60.40 -11.14 -56.64
N LYS A 72 60.23 -10.33 -57.69
CA LYS A 72 59.18 -9.28 -57.72
C LYS A 72 57.77 -9.86 -57.64
N LYS A 73 57.49 -10.97 -58.33
CA LYS A 73 56.19 -11.66 -58.26
C LYS A 73 55.93 -12.22 -56.87
N ILE A 74 56.93 -12.88 -56.29
CA ILE A 74 56.87 -13.43 -54.93
C ILE A 74 56.60 -12.33 -53.92
N LEU A 75 57.40 -11.26 -53.95
CA LEU A 75 57.23 -10.13 -53.04
C LEU A 75 55.84 -9.50 -53.16
N LYS A 76 55.35 -9.30 -54.39
CA LYS A 76 54.01 -8.75 -54.64
C LYS A 76 52.92 -9.65 -54.03
N SER A 77 52.92 -10.94 -54.33
CA SER A 77 51.91 -11.88 -53.82
C SER A 77 52.01 -12.11 -52.31
N MET A 78 53.21 -12.05 -51.73
CA MET A 78 53.42 -12.11 -50.29
C MET A 78 52.89 -10.84 -49.59
N MET A 79 53.08 -9.66 -50.18
CA MET A 79 52.50 -8.43 -49.66
C MET A 79 50.97 -8.46 -49.72
N GLU A 80 50.38 -8.90 -50.84
CA GLU A 80 48.93 -9.05 -50.98
C GLU A 80 48.37 -10.02 -49.93
N TYR A 81 48.98 -11.21 -49.78
CA TYR A 81 48.64 -12.18 -48.75
C TYR A 81 48.67 -11.59 -47.34
N TYR A 82 49.76 -10.88 -47.00
CA TYR A 82 49.91 -10.29 -45.67
C TYR A 82 48.83 -9.23 -45.39
N HIS A 83 48.49 -8.39 -46.36
CA HIS A 83 47.46 -7.38 -46.17
C HIS A 83 46.08 -8.01 -45.96
N ASP A 84 45.73 -9.04 -46.74
CA ASP A 84 44.44 -9.71 -46.62
C ASP A 84 44.32 -10.51 -45.32
N VAL A 85 45.34 -11.29 -44.95
CA VAL A 85 45.37 -12.02 -43.67
C VAL A 85 45.29 -11.05 -42.49
N ARG A 86 46.03 -9.93 -42.54
CA ARG A 86 45.97 -8.90 -41.50
C ARG A 86 44.58 -8.26 -41.41
N ARG A 87 43.91 -8.03 -42.55
CA ARG A 87 42.54 -7.51 -42.59
C ARG A 87 41.54 -8.49 -41.98
N LEU A 88 41.65 -9.78 -42.31
CA LEU A 88 40.83 -10.84 -41.73
C LEU A 88 41.03 -10.94 -40.20
N PHE A 89 42.29 -10.86 -39.75
CA PHE A 89 42.61 -10.87 -38.33
C PHE A 89 41.96 -9.68 -37.60
N ILE A 90 42.08 -8.46 -38.14
CA ILE A 90 41.43 -7.27 -37.56
C ILE A 90 39.90 -7.45 -37.51
N SER A 91 39.29 -7.94 -38.58
CA SER A 91 37.84 -8.19 -38.61
C SER A 91 37.41 -9.23 -37.58
N SER A 92 38.22 -10.29 -37.37
CA SER A 92 37.96 -11.28 -36.33
C SER A 92 38.07 -10.69 -34.93
N LEU A 93 39.03 -9.79 -34.69
CA LEU A 93 39.17 -9.10 -33.40
C LEU A 93 37.98 -8.17 -33.13
N GLU A 94 37.53 -7.43 -34.14
CA GLU A 94 36.32 -6.58 -34.03
C GLU A 94 35.09 -7.41 -33.70
N GLN A 95 34.94 -8.58 -34.34
CA GLN A 95 33.84 -9.50 -34.04
C GLN A 95 33.88 -10.03 -32.60
N VAL A 96 35.07 -10.40 -32.11
CA VAL A 96 35.25 -10.82 -30.71
C VAL A 96 34.88 -9.68 -29.77
N ARG A 97 35.34 -8.46 -30.04
CA ARG A 97 35.02 -7.28 -29.23
C ARG A 97 33.52 -7.00 -29.18
N LEU A 98 32.83 -7.09 -30.32
CA LEU A 98 31.37 -6.93 -30.38
C LEU A 98 30.64 -8.02 -29.57
N LEU A 99 31.15 -9.26 -29.59
CA LEU A 99 30.59 -10.34 -28.78
C LEU A 99 30.81 -10.11 -27.29
N GLU A 100 31.99 -9.61 -26.88
CA GLU A 100 32.30 -9.24 -25.50
C GLU A 100 31.42 -8.09 -25.00
N GLU A 101 31.26 -7.03 -25.80
CA GLU A 101 30.37 -5.90 -25.52
C GLU A 101 28.92 -6.40 -25.35
N ARG A 102 28.44 -7.23 -26.27
CA ARG A 102 27.09 -7.81 -26.19
C ARG A 102 26.91 -8.71 -24.97
N ASN A 103 27.91 -9.53 -24.63
CA ASN A 103 27.89 -10.39 -23.44
C ASN A 103 27.83 -9.55 -22.15
N THR A 104 28.61 -8.46 -22.11
CA THR A 104 28.60 -7.50 -20.99
C THR A 104 27.22 -6.87 -20.80
N VAL A 105 26.56 -6.44 -21.88
CA VAL A 105 25.19 -5.91 -21.83
C VAL A 105 24.20 -6.97 -21.35
N TYR A 106 24.33 -8.23 -21.81
CA TYR A 106 23.46 -9.31 -21.32
C TYR A 106 23.67 -9.60 -19.84
N MET A 107 24.90 -9.57 -19.36
CA MET A 107 25.21 -9.76 -17.95
C MET A 107 24.64 -8.61 -17.10
N GLN A 108 24.82 -7.36 -17.52
CA GLN A 108 24.20 -6.20 -16.86
C GLN A 108 22.68 -6.33 -16.81
N ARG A 109 22.05 -6.67 -17.94
CA ARG A 109 20.59 -6.87 -17.99
C ARG A 109 20.12 -8.01 -17.08
N THR A 110 20.91 -9.07 -16.96
CA THR A 110 20.60 -10.19 -16.07
C THR A 110 20.66 -9.74 -14.60
N CYS A 111 21.70 -9.00 -14.21
CA CYS A 111 21.81 -8.44 -12.86
C CYS A 111 20.64 -7.48 -12.53
N GLU A 112 20.26 -6.60 -13.47
CA GLU A 112 19.10 -5.71 -13.30
C GLU A 112 17.81 -6.49 -13.03
N LEU A 113 17.55 -7.53 -13.83
CA LEU A 113 16.36 -8.38 -13.68
C LEU A 113 16.37 -9.14 -12.36
N GLU A 114 17.53 -9.61 -11.89
CA GLU A 114 17.68 -10.25 -10.58
C GLU A 114 17.39 -9.29 -9.43
N GLU A 115 17.83 -8.03 -9.54
CA GLU A 115 17.51 -7.00 -8.56
C GLU A 115 16.03 -6.63 -8.58
N GLU A 116 15.42 -6.47 -9.77
CA GLU A 116 13.98 -6.25 -9.92
C GLU A 116 13.18 -7.39 -9.28
N LEU A 117 13.60 -8.65 -9.50
CA LEU A 117 12.99 -9.82 -8.87
C LEU A 117 13.13 -9.79 -7.34
N ARG A 118 14.30 -9.38 -6.82
CA ARG A 118 14.53 -9.23 -5.37
C ARG A 118 13.61 -8.16 -4.78
N ARG A 119 13.47 -7.00 -5.43
CA ARG A 119 12.54 -5.93 -5.01
C ARG A 119 11.08 -6.40 -5.06
N ALA A 120 10.68 -7.06 -6.14
CA ALA A 120 9.32 -7.60 -6.28
C ALA A 120 8.99 -8.64 -5.20
N ASN A 121 9.96 -9.50 -4.84
CA ASN A 121 9.79 -10.46 -3.76
C ASN A 121 9.65 -9.78 -2.38
N ALA A 122 10.38 -8.71 -2.11
CA ALA A 122 10.23 -7.94 -0.87
C ALA A 122 8.82 -7.34 -0.75
N VAL A 123 8.32 -6.71 -1.82
CA VAL A 123 6.96 -6.16 -1.87
C VAL A 123 5.91 -7.26 -1.72
N ARG A 124 6.09 -8.41 -2.37
CA ARG A 124 5.20 -9.58 -2.22
C ARG A 124 5.14 -10.07 -0.77
N SER A 125 6.27 -10.16 -0.08
CA SER A 125 6.32 -10.55 1.34
C SER A 125 5.59 -9.55 2.24
N GLN A 126 5.70 -8.25 1.95
CA GLN A 126 4.95 -7.22 2.66
C GLN A 126 3.44 -7.36 2.40
N LEU A 127 3.04 -7.55 1.15
CA LEU A 127 1.64 -7.78 0.77
C LEU A 127 1.04 -8.99 1.48
N ASP A 128 1.77 -10.11 1.55
CA ASP A 128 1.32 -11.32 2.27
C ASP A 128 1.15 -11.07 3.77
N THR A 129 1.95 -10.18 4.35
CA THR A 129 1.84 -9.78 5.75
C THR A 129 0.61 -8.90 5.97
N TYR A 130 0.37 -7.90 5.12
CA TYR A 130 -0.84 -7.08 5.18
C TYR A 130 -2.11 -7.90 4.94
N LYS A 131 -2.07 -8.87 4.02
CA LYS A 131 -3.18 -9.79 3.78
C LYS A 131 -3.51 -10.62 5.03
N ARG A 132 -2.50 -11.12 5.73
CA ARG A 132 -2.67 -11.83 7.02
C ARG A 132 -3.27 -10.92 8.09
N GLN A 133 -2.76 -9.70 8.24
CA GLN A 133 -3.30 -8.72 9.20
C GLN A 133 -4.77 -8.37 8.90
N ALA A 134 -5.12 -8.14 7.63
CA ALA A 134 -6.49 -7.88 7.22
C ALA A 134 -7.43 -9.05 7.55
N HIS A 135 -6.99 -10.30 7.32
CA HIS A 135 -7.76 -11.48 7.65
C HIS A 135 -7.95 -11.66 9.17
N GLU A 136 -6.90 -11.40 9.95
CA GLU A 136 -6.98 -11.46 11.42
C GLU A 136 -7.94 -10.39 11.97
N LEU A 137 -7.84 -9.15 11.49
CA LEU A 137 -8.75 -8.07 11.87
C LEU A 137 -10.20 -8.37 11.48
N HIS A 138 -10.42 -8.91 10.28
CA HIS A 138 -11.76 -9.33 9.84
C HIS A 138 -12.33 -10.42 10.76
N THR A 139 -11.52 -11.40 11.14
CA THR A 139 -11.93 -12.47 12.06
C THR A 139 -12.27 -11.93 13.44
N LYS A 140 -11.45 -11.02 13.99
CA LYS A 140 -11.72 -10.34 15.27
C LYS A 140 -12.99 -9.49 15.21
N HIS A 141 -13.18 -8.74 14.14
CA HIS A 141 -14.38 -7.92 13.94
C HIS A 141 -15.64 -8.79 13.88
N SER A 142 -15.60 -9.89 13.12
CA SER A 142 -16.71 -10.84 13.05
C SER A 142 -17.01 -11.48 14.41
N ALA A 143 -15.99 -11.84 15.18
CA ALA A 143 -16.16 -12.38 16.53
C ALA A 143 -16.79 -11.37 17.50
N GLU A 144 -16.36 -10.11 17.47
CA GLU A 144 -16.94 -9.06 18.31
C GLU A 144 -18.37 -8.69 17.88
N ALA A 145 -18.66 -8.70 16.57
CA ALA A 145 -20.02 -8.53 16.06
C ALA A 145 -20.97 -9.61 16.58
N MET A 146 -20.58 -10.89 16.51
CA MET A 146 -21.36 -12.00 17.07
C MET A 146 -21.57 -11.87 18.59
N LYS A 147 -20.54 -11.39 19.30
CA LYS A 147 -20.64 -11.15 20.74
C LYS A 147 -21.59 -10.00 21.06
N ALA A 148 -21.57 -8.92 20.28
CA ALA A 148 -22.49 -7.81 20.41
C ALA A 148 -23.95 -8.25 20.16
N GLU A 149 -24.19 -9.07 19.14
CA GLU A 149 -25.52 -9.66 18.87
C GLU A 149 -26.01 -10.50 20.06
N LYS A 150 -25.13 -11.32 20.64
CA LYS A 150 -25.46 -12.10 21.84
C LYS A 150 -25.86 -11.20 23.01
N TRP A 151 -25.08 -10.17 23.31
CA TRP A 151 -25.42 -9.23 24.38
C TRP A 151 -26.70 -8.44 24.10
N GLN A 152 -26.95 -8.07 22.84
CA GLN A 152 -28.18 -7.41 22.44
C GLN A 152 -29.40 -8.30 22.68
N PHE A 153 -29.28 -9.61 22.39
CA PHE A 153 -30.33 -10.58 22.70
C PHE A 153 -30.55 -10.74 24.21
N GLU A 154 -29.47 -10.87 24.99
CA GLU A 154 -29.56 -11.00 26.46
C GLU A 154 -30.17 -9.75 27.11
N TYR A 155 -29.76 -8.57 26.66
CA TYR A 155 -30.33 -7.29 27.10
C TYR A 155 -31.82 -7.22 26.80
N LYS A 156 -32.24 -7.55 25.56
CA LYS A 156 -33.66 -7.56 25.18
C LYS A 156 -34.47 -8.50 26.07
N ASN A 157 -33.99 -9.72 26.30
CA ASN A 157 -34.65 -10.69 27.17
C ASN A 157 -34.77 -10.20 28.62
N LEU A 158 -33.74 -9.51 29.13
CA LEU A 158 -33.78 -8.94 30.47
C LEU A 158 -34.73 -7.74 30.55
N ASN A 159 -34.75 -6.89 29.51
CA ASN A 159 -35.68 -5.78 29.39
C ASN A 159 -37.13 -6.26 29.35
N ASP A 160 -37.43 -7.30 28.55
CA ASP A 160 -38.77 -7.88 28.47
C ASP A 160 -39.24 -8.42 29.84
N LYS A 161 -38.32 -9.03 30.63
CA LYS A 161 -38.60 -9.45 32.01
C LYS A 161 -38.85 -8.27 32.94
N TYR A 162 -38.05 -7.21 32.82
CA TYR A 162 -38.22 -5.98 33.60
C TYR A 162 -39.57 -5.32 33.30
N ASP A 163 -39.96 -5.21 32.03
CA ASP A 163 -41.24 -4.68 31.61
C ASP A 163 -42.42 -5.51 32.12
N ALA A 164 -42.28 -6.84 32.17
CA ALA A 164 -43.27 -7.73 32.76
C ALA A 164 -43.43 -7.49 34.27
N LEU A 165 -42.32 -7.35 35.00
CA LEU A 165 -42.33 -7.04 36.43
C LEU A 165 -42.91 -5.64 36.73
N LEU A 166 -42.60 -4.65 35.88
CA LEU A 166 -43.20 -3.31 35.98
C LEU A 166 -44.72 -3.36 35.85
N LYS A 167 -45.23 -4.10 34.87
CA LYS A 167 -46.69 -4.27 34.69
C LYS A 167 -47.33 -4.95 35.89
N GLU A 168 -46.67 -5.96 36.45
CA GLU A 168 -47.19 -6.66 37.64
C GLU A 168 -47.16 -5.76 38.88
N LYS A 169 -46.12 -4.96 39.06
CA LYS A 169 -46.06 -3.92 40.10
C LYS A 169 -47.23 -2.96 39.98
N GLU A 170 -47.50 -2.45 38.77
CA GLU A 170 -48.61 -1.52 38.53
C GLU A 170 -49.99 -2.17 38.81
N ARG A 171 -50.14 -3.44 38.44
CA ARG A 171 -51.33 -4.25 38.75
C ARG A 171 -51.53 -4.38 40.26
N LEU A 172 -50.48 -4.70 41.02
CA LEU A 172 -50.53 -4.82 42.48
C LEU A 172 -50.80 -3.47 43.16
N ILE A 173 -50.26 -2.37 42.64
CA ILE A 173 -50.58 -1.01 43.12
C ILE A 173 -52.08 -0.73 42.94
N SER A 174 -52.62 -1.02 41.76
CA SER A 174 -54.04 -0.86 41.44
C SER A 174 -54.93 -1.72 42.34
N GLU A 175 -54.56 -2.99 42.57
CA GLU A 175 -55.25 -3.88 43.52
C GLU A 175 -55.20 -3.36 44.95
N ARG A 176 -54.05 -2.84 45.39
CA ARG A 176 -53.89 -2.23 46.70
C ARG A 176 -54.79 -1.01 46.85
N ASP A 177 -54.86 -0.15 45.85
CA ASP A 177 -55.67 1.07 45.88
C ASP A 177 -57.18 0.75 45.88
N THR A 178 -57.63 -0.20 45.05
CA THR A 178 -59.03 -0.68 45.08
C THR A 178 -59.39 -1.34 46.42
N LEU A 179 -58.51 -2.16 46.99
CA LEU A 179 -58.74 -2.72 48.34
C LEU A 179 -58.77 -1.64 49.41
N ARG A 180 -57.97 -0.59 49.28
CA ARG A 180 -57.99 0.56 50.19
C ARG A 180 -59.33 1.30 50.10
N GLU A 181 -59.80 1.60 48.90
CA GLU A 181 -61.11 2.23 48.66
C GLU A 181 -62.25 1.39 49.25
N THR A 182 -62.30 0.07 48.98
CA THR A 182 -63.34 -0.80 49.55
C THR A 182 -63.28 -0.88 51.08
N ASN A 183 -62.08 -0.84 51.68
CA ASN A 183 -61.95 -0.81 53.14
C ASN A 183 -62.48 0.51 53.73
N ASP A 184 -62.18 1.62 53.08
CA ASP A 184 -62.65 2.96 53.46
C ASP A 184 -64.18 3.05 53.30
N GLU A 185 -64.77 2.51 52.22
CA GLU A 185 -66.22 2.39 52.03
C GLU A 185 -66.89 1.54 53.12
N LEU A 186 -66.32 0.38 53.46
CA LEU A 186 -66.83 -0.48 54.52
C LEU A 186 -66.77 0.20 55.89
N ARG A 187 -65.69 0.94 56.19
CA ARG A 187 -65.58 1.75 57.41
C ARG A 187 -66.64 2.84 57.45
N CYS A 188 -66.87 3.54 56.34
CA CYS A 188 -67.94 4.53 56.22
C CYS A 188 -69.32 3.90 56.46
N ALA A 189 -69.60 2.74 55.85
CA ALA A 189 -70.84 2.00 56.06
C ALA A 189 -71.02 1.54 57.52
N GLN A 190 -69.95 1.06 58.17
CA GLN A 190 -69.98 0.69 59.60
C GLN A 190 -70.20 1.90 60.51
N VAL A 191 -69.58 3.05 60.24
CA VAL A 191 -69.81 4.30 60.98
C VAL A 191 -71.24 4.77 60.79
N GLN A 192 -71.77 4.71 59.56
CA GLN A 192 -73.15 5.06 59.27
C GLN A 192 -74.14 4.13 59.97
N GLN A 193 -73.87 2.82 59.99
CA GLN A 193 -74.67 1.83 60.72
C GLN A 193 -74.58 2.00 62.24
N ARG A 194 -73.41 2.38 62.77
CA ARG A 194 -73.22 2.69 64.19
C ARG A 194 -73.90 4.00 64.60
N CYS A 195 -73.90 5.02 63.74
CA CYS A 195 -74.70 6.24 63.93
C CYS A 195 -76.19 5.89 63.94
N LEU A 196 -76.67 5.09 62.98
CA LEU A 196 -78.07 4.64 62.97
C LEU A 196 -78.46 3.80 64.20
N SER A 197 -77.51 3.07 64.81
CA SER A 197 -77.70 2.33 66.06
C SER A 197 -77.60 3.19 67.33
N LEU A 198 -76.99 4.37 67.26
CA LEU A 198 -76.92 5.34 68.36
C LEU A 198 -78.01 6.42 68.26
N CYS A 199 -78.63 6.56 67.08
CA CYS A 199 -79.77 7.43 66.81
C CYS A 199 -81.11 6.67 66.96
N ASP A 200 -81.26 5.90 68.04
CA ASP A 200 -82.60 5.70 68.64
C ASP A 200 -82.94 6.87 69.59
N ASP A 201 -82.05 7.85 69.75
CA ASP A 201 -82.42 9.16 70.26
C ASP A 201 -81.79 10.28 69.43
N ASP A 202 -82.60 11.33 69.34
CA ASP A 202 -82.55 12.51 68.50
C ASP A 202 -81.18 13.22 68.35
N VAL A 203 -81.07 13.92 67.22
CA VAL A 203 -80.28 15.13 66.94
C VAL A 203 -79.28 15.04 65.78
N THR A 204 -79.63 15.84 64.79
CA THR A 204 -78.86 16.35 63.66
C THR A 204 -77.45 16.83 64.04
N VAL A 205 -76.41 16.17 63.53
CA VAL A 205 -75.05 16.73 63.49
C VAL A 205 -74.42 16.49 62.12
N GLY A 206 -74.95 17.20 61.12
CA GLY A 206 -74.18 17.57 59.95
C GLY A 206 -73.48 18.90 60.24
N ASN A 207 -72.15 18.94 60.09
CA ASN A 207 -71.27 20.13 60.06
C ASN A 207 -70.61 20.68 61.34
N LEU A 208 -70.77 20.10 62.53
CA LEU A 208 -70.09 20.68 63.72
C LEU A 208 -68.57 20.35 63.81
N ALA A 209 -68.09 19.31 63.13
CA ALA A 209 -66.68 18.89 63.21
C ALA A 209 -65.68 19.84 62.51
N ALA A 210 -66.14 20.66 61.56
CA ALA A 210 -65.30 21.65 60.88
C ALA A 210 -65.11 22.94 61.70
N GLU A 211 -66.01 23.19 62.68
CA GLU A 211 -66.13 24.45 63.39
C GLU A 211 -65.47 24.43 64.79
N ILE A 212 -65.18 23.24 65.35
CA ILE A 212 -64.49 23.05 66.65
C ILE A 212 -63.01 22.63 66.48
N MET A 213 -62.30 23.17 65.49
CA MET A 213 -60.83 23.07 65.48
C MET A 213 -60.28 24.39 66.03
N PRO A 214 -59.73 24.41 67.26
CA PRO A 214 -59.20 25.64 67.86
C PRO A 214 -58.20 26.31 66.92
N THR A 215 -58.25 27.64 66.83
CA THR A 215 -57.45 28.43 65.89
C THR A 215 -55.94 28.16 66.04
N GLU A 216 -55.46 27.83 67.24
CA GLU A 216 -54.04 27.48 67.46
C GLU A 216 -53.64 26.15 66.79
N PHE A 217 -54.57 25.19 66.66
CA PHE A 217 -54.34 23.92 65.96
C PHE A 217 -54.32 24.11 64.44
N LYS A 218 -55.14 25.01 63.89
CA LYS A 218 -55.09 25.36 62.47
C LYS A 218 -53.77 26.05 62.10
N GLU A 219 -53.29 26.95 62.94
CA GLU A 219 -52.01 27.64 62.73
C GLU A 219 -50.80 26.71 62.85
N THR A 220 -50.79 25.77 63.79
CA THR A 220 -49.73 24.75 63.89
C THR A 220 -49.73 23.81 62.69
N VAL A 221 -50.89 23.40 62.19
CA VAL A 221 -50.99 22.57 60.98
C VAL A 221 -50.45 23.31 59.76
N VAL A 222 -50.80 24.59 59.56
CA VAL A 222 -50.29 25.40 58.43
C VAL A 222 -48.78 25.59 58.53
N ARG A 223 -48.25 25.82 59.75
CA ARG A 223 -46.80 25.95 59.98
C ARG A 223 -46.06 24.64 59.66
N LEU A 224 -46.55 23.52 60.16
CA LEU A 224 -45.99 22.19 59.88
C LEU A 224 -46.12 21.81 58.41
N GLN A 225 -47.17 22.24 57.71
CA GLN A 225 -47.30 22.06 56.25
C GLN A 225 -46.28 22.90 55.48
N SER A 226 -46.04 24.14 55.90
CA SER A 226 -45.00 25.00 55.32
C SER A 226 -43.60 24.42 55.57
N GLU A 227 -43.34 23.93 56.78
CA GLU A 227 -42.09 23.27 57.16
C GLU A 227 -41.87 21.97 56.40
N ASN A 228 -42.89 21.10 56.27
CA ASN A 228 -42.80 19.90 55.43
C ASN A 228 -42.52 20.25 53.96
N LYS A 229 -43.15 21.30 53.43
CA LYS A 229 -42.90 21.74 52.06
C LYS A 229 -41.45 22.21 51.87
N MET A 230 -40.91 22.94 52.86
CA MET A 230 -39.50 23.34 52.90
C MET A 230 -38.56 22.12 52.97
N LEU A 231 -38.86 21.15 53.84
CA LEU A 231 -38.08 19.93 54.00
C LEU A 231 -38.08 19.09 52.71
N CYS A 232 -39.21 18.98 52.00
CA CYS A 232 -39.27 18.29 50.71
C CYS A 232 -38.37 18.96 49.65
N VAL A 233 -38.38 20.30 49.55
CA VAL A 233 -37.50 21.02 48.63
C VAL A 233 -36.03 20.82 49.01
N GLN A 234 -35.74 20.83 50.30
CA GLN A 234 -34.39 20.61 50.82
C GLN A 234 -33.89 19.19 50.52
N GLU A 235 -34.73 18.16 50.72
CA GLU A 235 -34.42 16.76 50.38
C GLU A 235 -34.12 16.62 48.87
N GLU A 236 -34.95 17.22 48.02
CA GLU A 236 -34.75 17.18 46.56
C GLU A 236 -33.43 17.85 46.16
N THR A 237 -33.08 18.96 46.82
CA THR A 237 -31.80 19.64 46.59
C THR A 237 -30.61 18.78 47.02
N TYR A 238 -30.73 18.05 48.13
CA TYR A 238 -29.69 17.11 48.56
C TYR A 238 -29.60 15.90 47.64
N ARG A 239 -30.72 15.36 47.15
CA ARG A 239 -30.73 14.31 46.13
C ARG A 239 -30.01 14.75 44.86
N GLN A 240 -30.30 15.95 44.38
CA GLN A 240 -29.63 16.50 43.20
C GLN A 240 -28.11 16.59 43.40
N LYS A 241 -27.66 17.11 44.57
CA LYS A 241 -26.23 17.16 44.92
C LYS A 241 -25.57 15.78 44.99
N VAL A 242 -26.28 14.78 45.51
CA VAL A 242 -25.77 13.40 45.55
C VAL A 242 -25.58 12.85 44.14
N VAL A 243 -26.52 13.11 43.22
CA VAL A 243 -26.41 12.70 41.81
C VAL A 243 -25.24 13.41 41.12
N GLU A 244 -25.06 14.71 41.35
CA GLU A 244 -23.94 15.48 40.79
C GLU A 244 -22.59 14.95 41.28
N VAL A 245 -22.42 14.75 42.60
CA VAL A 245 -21.19 14.18 43.17
C VAL A 245 -20.93 12.76 42.65
N GLN A 246 -21.98 11.96 42.47
CA GLN A 246 -21.87 10.62 41.90
C GLN A 246 -21.38 10.66 40.44
N ALA A 247 -21.89 11.60 39.63
CA ALA A 247 -21.46 11.79 38.25
C ALA A 247 -20.00 12.27 38.16
N GLU A 248 -19.58 13.21 39.02
CA GLU A 248 -18.19 13.66 39.11
C GLU A 248 -17.25 12.52 39.54
N LEU A 249 -17.66 11.68 40.49
CA LEU A 249 -16.90 10.52 40.92
C LEU A 249 -16.72 9.52 39.76
N GLU A 250 -17.77 9.24 39.00
CA GLU A 250 -17.70 8.36 37.82
C GLU A 250 -16.80 8.94 36.73
N GLU A 251 -16.81 10.26 36.52
CA GLU A 251 -15.91 10.92 35.58
C GLU A 251 -14.45 10.85 36.03
N ALA A 252 -14.17 11.13 37.31
CA ALA A 252 -12.85 10.97 37.89
C ALA A 252 -12.35 9.51 37.78
N GLN A 253 -13.24 8.53 38.01
CA GLN A 253 -12.94 7.10 37.87
C GLN A 253 -12.61 6.74 36.41
N ARG A 254 -13.37 7.27 35.44
CA ARG A 254 -13.10 7.09 34.00
C ARG A 254 -11.75 7.68 33.61
N SER A 255 -11.46 8.90 34.04
CA SER A 255 -10.17 9.56 33.79
C SER A 255 -8.99 8.79 34.39
N LYS A 256 -9.13 8.33 35.64
CA LYS A 256 -8.15 7.47 36.30
C LYS A 256 -7.88 6.19 35.52
N ASN A 257 -8.92 5.49 35.07
CA ASN A 257 -8.76 4.25 34.30
C ASN A 257 -8.01 4.50 32.98
N ILE A 258 -8.27 5.61 32.28
CA ILE A 258 -7.55 5.98 31.07
C ILE A 258 -6.06 6.20 31.39
N LEU A 259 -5.75 6.98 32.43
CA LEU A 259 -4.38 7.23 32.86
C LEU A 259 -3.65 5.94 33.27
N GLU A 260 -4.31 5.03 33.98
CA GLU A 260 -3.74 3.72 34.35
C GLU A 260 -3.43 2.87 33.12
N THR A 261 -4.32 2.84 32.13
CA THR A 261 -4.06 2.11 30.87
C THR A 261 -2.90 2.71 30.09
N GLN A 262 -2.80 4.03 30.03
CA GLN A 262 -1.68 4.72 29.38
C GLN A 262 -0.36 4.45 30.11
N ASN A 263 -0.38 4.49 31.44
CA ASN A 263 0.80 4.23 32.26
C ASN A 263 1.29 2.79 32.08
N ARG A 264 0.37 1.81 31.99
CA ARG A 264 0.70 0.42 31.66
C ARG A 264 1.36 0.29 30.29
N LEU A 265 0.83 0.99 29.27
CA LEU A 265 1.42 0.97 27.92
C LEU A 265 2.82 1.61 27.91
N ASN A 266 2.98 2.75 28.56
CA ASN A 266 4.28 3.42 28.69
C ASN A 266 5.29 2.50 29.41
N GLN A 267 4.87 1.81 30.48
CA GLN A 267 5.73 0.87 31.19
C GLN A 267 6.15 -0.32 30.30
N GLN A 268 5.26 -0.81 29.43
CA GLN A 268 5.60 -1.84 28.43
C GLN A 268 6.64 -1.33 27.44
N GLN A 269 6.46 -0.13 26.89
CA GLN A 269 7.43 0.48 25.98
C GLN A 269 8.80 0.68 26.63
N ILE A 270 8.83 1.12 27.89
CA ILE A 270 10.08 1.25 28.66
C ILE A 270 10.75 -0.11 28.83
N SER A 271 9.99 -1.17 29.12
CA SER A 271 10.56 -2.52 29.25
C SER A 271 11.11 -3.06 27.93
N GLU A 272 10.45 -2.79 26.81
CA GLU A 272 10.88 -3.20 25.48
C GLU A 272 12.17 -2.47 25.06
N LEU A 273 12.22 -1.15 25.25
CA LEU A 273 13.43 -0.36 25.00
C LEU A 273 14.60 -0.81 25.89
N ARG A 274 14.33 -1.16 27.15
CA ARG A 274 15.36 -1.72 28.05
C ARG A 274 15.89 -3.07 27.55
N SER A 275 15.02 -3.96 27.07
CA SER A 275 15.43 -5.24 26.48
C SER A 275 16.30 -5.03 25.25
N GLN A 276 15.92 -4.11 24.35
CA GLN A 276 16.72 -3.78 23.17
C GLN A 276 18.10 -3.22 23.53
N ILE A 277 18.18 -2.36 24.56
CA ILE A 277 19.46 -1.86 25.07
C ILE A 277 20.31 -3.00 25.64
N GLU A 278 19.71 -3.93 26.40
CA GLU A 278 20.42 -5.07 26.98
C GLU A 278 20.93 -6.05 25.90
N GLU A 279 20.15 -6.29 24.85
CA GLU A 279 20.55 -7.10 23.69
C GLU A 279 21.72 -6.45 22.93
N LEU A 280 21.66 -5.14 22.70
CA LEU A 280 22.76 -4.40 22.07
C LEU A 280 24.02 -4.41 22.94
N GLN A 281 23.88 -4.30 24.27
CA GLN A 281 25.00 -4.41 25.20
C GLN A 281 25.62 -5.81 25.23
N LYS A 282 24.80 -6.87 25.18
CA LYS A 282 25.28 -8.26 25.08
C LYS A 282 25.99 -8.52 23.76
N ALA A 283 25.44 -8.04 22.64
CA ALA A 283 26.07 -8.16 21.33
C ALA A 283 27.45 -7.47 21.31
N LEU A 284 27.58 -6.32 21.96
CA LEU A 284 28.84 -5.60 22.10
C LEU A 284 29.85 -6.37 22.98
N HIS A 285 29.41 -6.93 24.12
CA HIS A 285 30.28 -7.68 25.04
C HIS A 285 30.70 -9.06 24.48
N GLU A 286 29.84 -9.73 23.72
CA GLU A 286 30.20 -10.95 22.99
C GLU A 286 31.22 -10.70 21.87
N GLN A 287 31.27 -9.46 21.36
CA GLN A 287 32.26 -9.04 20.38
C GLN A 287 33.62 -8.77 21.04
N ASP A 288 33.66 -8.21 22.26
CA ASP A 288 34.90 -7.99 23.03
C ASP A 288 35.51 -9.29 23.59
N SER A 289 34.68 -10.22 24.09
CA SER A 289 35.15 -11.46 24.75
C SER A 289 35.76 -12.50 23.79
N LYS A 290 35.54 -12.39 22.49
CA LYS A 290 36.16 -13.26 21.47
C LYS A 290 37.56 -12.81 21.04
N THR A 291 38.04 -11.66 21.55
CA THR A 291 39.26 -10.98 21.08
C THR A 291 40.45 -11.02 22.04
N GLU A 292 40.37 -11.73 23.18
CA GLU A 292 41.42 -11.58 24.19
C GLU A 292 42.67 -12.45 24.04
N ASP A 293 42.71 -13.57 23.28
CA ASP A 293 43.84 -14.51 23.47
C ASP A 293 44.73 -14.94 22.28
N VAL A 294 44.52 -14.47 21.05
CA VAL A 294 45.43 -14.89 19.92
C VAL A 294 45.82 -13.78 18.92
N SER A 295 45.29 -12.56 19.02
CA SER A 295 45.21 -11.66 17.85
C SER A 295 45.82 -10.26 18.05
N ARG A 296 47.07 -10.14 18.53
CA ARG A 296 47.69 -8.80 18.68
C ARG A 296 48.47 -8.34 17.45
N ASP A 297 49.21 -9.24 16.80
CA ASP A 297 50.09 -8.87 15.68
C ASP A 297 49.38 -8.93 14.31
N THR A 298 48.45 -9.86 14.12
CA THR A 298 47.60 -9.94 12.92
C THR A 298 46.54 -8.84 12.85
N PHE A 299 46.09 -8.35 14.01
CA PHE A 299 45.07 -7.30 14.09
C PHE A 299 45.61 -5.94 13.66
N PHE A 300 46.87 -5.60 13.99
CA PHE A 300 47.44 -4.32 13.59
C PHE A 300 47.58 -4.18 12.06
N LEU A 301 47.96 -5.25 11.35
CA LEU A 301 48.07 -5.26 9.89
C LEU A 301 46.71 -5.19 9.16
N LEU A 302 45.62 -5.63 9.79
CA LEU A 302 44.27 -5.58 9.20
C LEU A 302 43.49 -4.32 9.60
N LEU A 303 43.76 -3.76 10.78
CA LEU A 303 43.01 -2.65 11.36
C LEU A 303 43.38 -1.30 10.74
N CYS A 304 44.65 -1.06 10.43
CA CYS A 304 45.08 0.21 9.83
C CYS A 304 44.34 0.51 8.49
N PRO A 305 44.26 -0.43 7.53
CA PRO A 305 43.51 -0.20 6.29
C PRO A 305 41.99 -0.07 6.49
N LEU A 306 41.43 -0.72 7.52
CA LEU A 306 40.00 -0.64 7.82
C LEU A 306 39.62 0.67 8.51
N LEU A 307 40.47 1.19 9.40
CA LEU A 307 40.32 2.52 10.00
C LEU A 307 40.42 3.62 8.95
N GLU A 308 41.34 3.49 7.99
CA GLU A 308 41.45 4.41 6.85
C GLU A 308 40.18 4.41 6.00
N LYS A 309 39.66 3.23 5.66
CA LYS A 309 38.39 3.11 4.92
C LYS A 309 37.18 3.61 5.70
N LEU A 310 37.18 3.45 7.02
CA LEU A 310 36.13 4.00 7.87
C LEU A 310 36.20 5.53 7.92
N HIS A 311 37.40 6.11 7.97
CA HIS A 311 37.61 7.55 7.94
C HIS A 311 37.23 8.15 6.58
N GLU A 312 37.56 7.47 5.48
CA GLU A 312 37.18 7.83 4.12
C GLU A 312 35.66 7.78 3.94
N ALA A 313 35.01 6.69 4.39
CA ALA A 313 33.55 6.57 4.37
C ALA A 313 32.85 7.65 5.22
N HIS A 314 33.42 8.00 6.38
CA HIS A 314 32.89 9.08 7.22
C HIS A 314 33.02 10.45 6.55
N SER A 315 34.17 10.73 5.92
CA SER A 315 34.39 11.95 5.12
C SER A 315 33.39 12.05 3.95
N ASP A 316 33.14 10.94 3.26
CA ASP A 316 32.20 10.91 2.14
C ASP A 316 30.74 11.04 2.58
N LEU A 317 30.36 10.46 3.71
CA LEU A 317 29.04 10.68 4.32
C LEU A 317 28.86 12.13 4.75
N GLN A 318 29.90 12.76 5.28
CA GLN A 318 29.86 14.17 5.67
C GLN A 318 29.69 15.10 4.46
N LYS A 319 30.44 14.87 3.37
CA LYS A 319 30.26 15.61 2.10
C LYS A 319 28.86 15.40 1.51
N LYS A 320 28.33 14.18 1.57
CA LYS A 320 26.95 13.91 1.11
C LYS A 320 25.91 14.60 1.99
N ARG A 321 26.16 14.72 3.30
CA ARG A 321 25.28 15.46 4.22
C ARG A 321 25.28 16.95 3.93
N GLU A 322 26.44 17.54 3.67
CA GLU A 322 26.56 18.95 3.24
C GLU A 322 25.81 19.20 1.92
N VAL A 323 25.94 18.29 0.94
CA VAL A 323 25.19 18.38 -0.33
C VAL A 323 23.68 18.21 -0.13
N ILE A 324 23.24 17.37 0.81
CA ILE A 324 21.81 17.24 1.16
C ILE A 324 21.31 18.52 1.81
N ASP A 325 22.06 19.13 2.73
CA ASP A 325 21.70 20.40 3.38
C ASP A 325 21.65 21.56 2.36
N ASP A 326 22.47 21.54 1.30
CA ASP A 326 22.44 22.50 0.19
C ASP A 326 21.26 22.26 -0.79
N LEU A 327 20.81 21.01 -0.91
CA LEU A 327 19.68 20.60 -1.77
C LEU A 327 18.33 20.63 -1.05
N GLU A 328 18.31 20.65 0.28
CA GLU A 328 17.09 20.81 1.06
C GLU A 328 16.62 22.27 0.91
N PRO A 329 15.43 22.52 0.35
CA PRO A 329 14.91 23.87 0.22
C PRO A 329 14.72 24.41 1.64
N LYS A 330 15.59 25.33 2.07
CA LYS A 330 15.38 26.11 3.29
C LYS A 330 13.95 26.60 3.24
N VAL A 331 13.13 26.19 4.20
CA VAL A 331 11.72 26.61 4.29
C VAL A 331 11.72 28.12 4.25
N ASP A 332 11.41 28.68 3.07
CA ASP A 332 11.52 30.10 2.84
C ASP A 332 10.62 30.78 3.86
N GLY A 333 11.14 31.78 4.56
CA GLY A 333 10.34 32.58 5.49
C GLY A 333 9.09 33.19 4.84
N ASN A 334 9.03 33.23 3.50
CA ASN A 334 7.84 33.57 2.73
C ASN A 334 6.73 32.49 2.78
N MET A 335 7.06 31.20 2.75
CA MET A 335 6.06 30.13 2.85
C MET A 335 5.49 30.05 4.28
N ALA A 336 6.35 30.20 5.29
CA ALA A 336 5.92 30.28 6.68
C ALA A 336 4.99 31.48 6.93
N LYS A 337 5.36 32.68 6.45
CA LYS A 337 4.50 33.87 6.52
C LYS A 337 3.18 33.69 5.76
N LYS A 338 3.20 33.02 4.60
CA LYS A 338 1.98 32.73 3.82
C LYS A 338 1.02 31.81 4.59
N ILE A 339 1.57 30.82 5.29
CA ILE A 339 0.81 29.91 6.15
C ILE A 339 0.21 30.69 7.32
N ASP A 340 0.99 31.55 7.98
CA ASP A 340 0.51 32.38 9.09
C ASP A 340 -0.60 33.35 8.65
N GLU A 341 -0.43 34.00 7.49
CA GLU A 341 -1.45 34.89 6.88
C GLU A 341 -2.75 34.14 6.56
N LEU A 342 -2.65 32.92 6.01
CA LEU A 342 -3.81 32.09 5.71
C LEU A 342 -4.51 31.59 6.98
N GLN A 343 -3.74 31.24 8.02
CA GLN A 343 -4.30 30.87 9.32
C GLN A 343 -5.03 32.04 9.99
N GLU A 344 -4.49 33.25 9.94
CA GLU A 344 -5.16 34.43 10.48
C GLU A 344 -6.42 34.80 9.68
N SER A 345 -6.37 34.65 8.35
CA SER A 345 -7.55 34.83 7.50
C SER A 345 -8.66 33.82 7.80
N LEU A 346 -8.29 32.56 8.05
CA LEU A 346 -9.21 31.50 8.45
C LEU A 346 -9.85 31.82 9.81
N ARG A 347 -9.03 32.19 10.81
CA ARG A 347 -9.49 32.57 12.15
C ARG A 347 -10.48 33.74 12.11
N LYS A 348 -10.22 34.73 11.26
CA LYS A 348 -11.13 35.86 11.05
C LYS A 348 -12.47 35.41 10.43
N LYS A 349 -12.44 34.49 9.46
CA LYS A 349 -13.67 33.96 8.86
C LYS A 349 -14.50 33.11 9.83
N ASP A 350 -13.85 32.37 10.72
CA ASP A 350 -14.55 31.62 11.77
C ASP A 350 -15.25 32.54 12.76
N GLU A 351 -14.61 33.66 13.14
CA GLU A 351 -15.23 34.67 14.00
C GLU A 351 -16.40 35.39 13.29
N ASP A 352 -16.25 35.74 12.01
CA ASP A 352 -17.34 36.31 11.21
C ASP A 352 -18.52 35.32 11.06
N MET A 353 -18.23 34.02 10.90
CA MET A 353 -19.24 32.95 10.84
C MET A 353 -19.98 32.82 12.17
N LYS A 354 -19.26 32.86 13.29
CA LYS A 354 -19.86 32.83 14.63
C LYS A 354 -20.76 34.04 14.90
N GLN A 355 -20.33 35.24 14.50
CA GLN A 355 -21.16 36.44 14.60
C GLN A 355 -22.40 36.36 13.70
N MET A 356 -22.26 35.74 12.52
CA MET A 356 -23.39 35.49 11.62
C MET A 356 -24.39 34.50 12.26
N GLU A 357 -23.92 33.41 12.86
CA GLU A 357 -24.74 32.44 13.59
C GLU A 357 -25.49 33.08 14.75
N GLU A 358 -24.82 33.92 15.55
CA GLU A 358 -25.48 34.67 16.63
C GLU A 358 -26.56 35.62 16.11
N ARG A 359 -26.32 36.30 14.98
CA ARG A 359 -27.33 37.16 14.34
C ARG A 359 -28.52 36.33 13.85
N TYR A 360 -28.28 35.18 13.21
CA TYR A 360 -29.34 34.27 12.82
C TYR A 360 -30.13 33.75 14.01
N LYS A 361 -29.46 33.39 15.10
CA LYS A 361 -30.10 32.96 16.35
C LYS A 361 -31.03 34.04 16.89
N ARG A 362 -30.57 35.30 16.93
CA ARG A 362 -31.40 36.45 17.33
C ARG A 362 -32.58 36.69 16.39
N TYR A 363 -32.41 36.53 15.08
CA TYR A 363 -33.53 36.64 14.12
C TYR A 363 -34.55 35.52 14.30
N VAL A 364 -34.09 34.29 14.54
CA VAL A 364 -34.95 33.14 14.81
C VAL A 364 -35.70 33.31 16.14
N GLU A 365 -35.04 33.81 17.19
CA GLU A 365 -35.69 34.12 18.47
C GLU A 365 -36.70 35.26 18.34
N LYS A 366 -36.39 36.32 17.58
CA LYS A 366 -37.35 37.36 17.23
C LYS A 366 -38.54 36.80 16.46
N ALA A 367 -38.31 35.93 15.47
CA ALA A 367 -39.39 35.27 14.73
C ALA A 367 -40.25 34.38 15.63
N ARG A 368 -39.66 33.59 16.54
CA ARG A 368 -40.40 32.80 17.54
C ARG A 368 -41.22 33.69 18.47
N THR A 369 -40.67 34.81 18.89
CA THR A 369 -41.36 35.78 19.76
C THR A 369 -42.53 36.42 19.02
N VAL A 370 -42.34 36.82 17.77
CA VAL A 370 -43.38 37.38 16.90
C VAL A 370 -44.49 36.34 16.64
N ILE A 371 -44.14 35.09 16.33
CA ILE A 371 -45.10 33.97 16.19
C ILE A 371 -45.88 33.76 17.49
N LYS A 372 -45.21 33.81 18.65
CA LYS A 372 -45.85 33.67 19.97
C LYS A 372 -46.78 34.83 20.31
N THR A 373 -46.52 36.03 19.79
CA THR A 373 -47.39 37.22 19.93
C THR A 373 -48.49 37.33 18.87
N LEU A 374 -48.36 36.60 17.75
CA LEU A 374 -49.31 36.61 16.63
C LEU A 374 -50.23 35.38 16.60
N ASP A 375 -50.35 34.62 17.68
CA ASP A 375 -51.35 33.56 17.79
C ASP A 375 -52.65 34.03 18.46
N PRO A 376 -53.53 34.71 17.70
CA PRO A 376 -54.96 34.50 17.77
C PRO A 376 -55.43 33.70 16.55
N LYS A 377 -55.86 32.45 16.81
CA LYS A 377 -56.86 31.65 16.07
C LYS A 377 -57.30 32.13 14.66
N GLN A 378 -57.12 31.22 13.67
CA GLN A 378 -57.88 31.00 12.41
C GLN A 378 -57.27 31.41 11.04
N GLN A 379 -57.18 30.39 10.17
CA GLN A 379 -57.35 30.34 8.70
C GLN A 379 -56.27 30.88 7.69
N PRO A 380 -56.23 30.31 6.46
CA PRO A 380 -55.08 30.34 5.55
C PRO A 380 -55.19 31.42 4.45
N VAL A 381 -54.08 32.13 4.17
CA VAL A 381 -53.95 33.19 3.15
C VAL A 381 -52.59 33.03 2.43
N PRO A 382 -52.46 33.36 1.12
CA PRO A 382 -51.68 32.59 0.15
C PRO A 382 -50.18 32.92 0.12
N ALA A 383 -49.41 31.95 -0.39
CA ALA A 383 -47.96 31.98 -0.47
C ALA A 383 -47.45 33.20 -1.27
N THR A 384 -46.47 33.88 -0.69
CA THR A 384 -45.72 34.97 -1.32
C THR A 384 -44.92 34.48 -2.53
N PRO A 385 -44.74 35.31 -3.58
CA PRO A 385 -44.10 34.94 -4.84
C PRO A 385 -42.67 34.39 -4.69
N ASP A 386 -41.94 34.81 -3.65
CA ASP A 386 -40.60 34.30 -3.34
C ASP A 386 -40.61 32.82 -2.91
N ILE A 387 -41.65 32.40 -2.19
CA ILE A 387 -41.83 31.00 -1.79
C ILE A 387 -42.11 30.13 -3.03
N GLN A 388 -42.85 30.66 -4.00
CA GLN A 388 -43.11 29.95 -5.26
C GLN A 388 -41.84 29.84 -6.12
N ALA A 389 -41.02 30.89 -6.18
CA ALA A 389 -39.74 30.87 -6.89
C ALA A 389 -38.75 29.85 -6.26
N LEU A 390 -38.66 29.80 -4.93
CA LEU A 390 -37.84 28.82 -4.22
C LEU A 390 -38.35 27.39 -4.41
N LYS A 391 -39.66 27.18 -4.43
CA LYS A 391 -40.25 25.86 -4.78
C LYS A 391 -39.86 25.44 -6.19
N ASN A 392 -39.94 26.34 -7.17
CA ASN A 392 -39.54 26.04 -8.54
C ASN A 392 -38.04 25.69 -8.62
N GLN A 393 -37.17 26.43 -7.93
CA GLN A 393 -35.74 26.11 -7.87
C GLN A 393 -35.47 24.76 -7.19
N LEU A 394 -36.20 24.43 -6.12
CA LEU A 394 -36.10 23.13 -5.48
C LEU A 394 -36.49 22.02 -6.46
N THR A 395 -37.60 22.16 -7.19
CA THR A 395 -38.01 21.16 -8.19
C THR A 395 -37.03 21.02 -9.35
N GLU A 396 -36.36 22.11 -9.77
CA GLU A 396 -35.31 22.08 -10.78
C GLU A 396 -34.07 21.31 -10.28
N LYS A 397 -33.66 21.58 -9.04
CA LYS A 397 -32.54 20.87 -8.41
C LYS A 397 -32.86 19.40 -8.21
N GLU A 398 -34.07 19.06 -7.79
CA GLU A 398 -34.54 17.69 -7.62
C GLU A 398 -34.50 16.92 -8.94
N ARG A 399 -34.97 17.52 -10.04
CA ARG A 399 -34.88 16.92 -11.37
C ARG A 399 -33.43 16.78 -11.85
N LYS A 400 -32.56 17.74 -11.53
CA LYS A 400 -31.13 17.64 -11.86
C LYS A 400 -30.45 16.51 -11.09
N ILE A 401 -30.80 16.32 -9.82
CA ILE A 401 -30.33 15.21 -8.99
C ILE A 401 -30.77 13.89 -9.62
N GLN A 402 -32.05 13.73 -9.94
CA GLN A 402 -32.57 12.52 -10.60
C GLN A 402 -31.88 12.22 -11.93
N HIS A 403 -31.56 13.26 -12.73
CA HIS A 403 -30.83 13.08 -13.98
C HIS A 403 -29.40 12.59 -13.76
N LEU A 404 -28.68 13.19 -12.78
CA LEU A 404 -27.32 12.79 -12.44
C LEU A 404 -27.27 11.38 -11.83
N GLU A 405 -28.26 11.01 -11.03
CA GLU A 405 -28.39 9.66 -10.47
C GLU A 405 -28.61 8.62 -11.58
N HIS A 406 -29.47 8.92 -12.55
CA HIS A 406 -29.71 8.05 -13.70
C HIS A 406 -28.47 7.88 -14.59
N ASP A 407 -27.73 8.96 -14.82
CA ASP A 407 -26.50 8.91 -15.59
C ASP A 407 -25.38 8.16 -14.84
N TYR A 408 -25.31 8.31 -13.52
CA TYR A 408 -24.41 7.56 -12.66
C TYR A 408 -24.73 6.06 -12.71
N GLU A 409 -25.99 5.67 -12.58
CA GLU A 409 -26.42 4.27 -12.63
C GLU A 409 -26.13 3.65 -14.01
N LYS A 410 -26.36 4.38 -15.10
CA LYS A 410 -25.95 3.94 -16.45
C LYS A 410 -24.44 3.76 -16.59
N SER A 411 -23.65 4.68 -16.02
CA SER A 411 -22.19 4.59 -16.06
C SER A 411 -21.70 3.38 -15.27
N ARG A 412 -22.29 3.14 -14.09
CA ARG A 412 -22.03 1.97 -13.25
C ARG A 412 -22.39 0.67 -13.98
N ALA A 413 -23.56 0.59 -14.59
CA ALA A 413 -23.97 -0.59 -15.35
C ALA A 413 -23.05 -0.91 -16.54
N ARG A 414 -22.54 0.11 -17.23
CA ARG A 414 -21.51 -0.07 -18.28
C ARG A 414 -20.20 -0.60 -17.70
N HIS A 415 -19.75 -0.04 -16.58
CA HIS A 415 -18.53 -0.48 -15.93
C HIS A 415 -18.63 -1.95 -15.46
N ASP A 416 -19.76 -2.34 -14.86
CA ASP A 416 -20.02 -3.72 -14.45
C ASP A 416 -20.05 -4.68 -15.66
N GLN A 417 -20.57 -4.22 -16.81
CA GLN A 417 -20.55 -5.00 -18.05
C GLN A 417 -19.13 -5.17 -18.60
N GLU A 418 -18.33 -4.10 -18.60
CA GLU A 418 -16.92 -4.14 -18.99
C GLU A 418 -16.12 -5.07 -18.08
N GLU A 419 -16.33 -5.01 -16.77
CA GLU A 419 -15.68 -5.90 -15.80
C GLU A 419 -16.03 -7.37 -16.06
N LYS A 420 -17.30 -7.69 -16.33
CA LYS A 420 -17.72 -9.05 -16.72
C LYS A 420 -17.03 -9.52 -18.00
N LEU A 421 -16.88 -8.65 -19.00
CA LEU A 421 -16.18 -8.97 -20.24
C LEU A 421 -14.69 -9.23 -19.98
N ILE A 422 -14.05 -8.41 -19.15
CA ILE A 422 -12.64 -8.59 -18.76
C ILE A 422 -12.45 -9.92 -18.02
N ILE A 423 -13.29 -10.20 -17.01
CA ILE A 423 -13.25 -11.47 -16.26
C ILE A 423 -13.44 -12.66 -17.20
N THR A 424 -14.40 -12.59 -18.11
CA THR A 424 -14.67 -13.67 -19.08
C THR A 424 -13.49 -13.86 -20.04
N ALA A 425 -12.92 -12.77 -20.55
CA ALA A 425 -11.74 -12.83 -21.42
C ALA A 425 -10.53 -13.44 -20.69
N TRP A 426 -10.33 -13.08 -19.41
CA TRP A 426 -9.24 -13.60 -18.60
C TRP A 426 -9.41 -15.07 -18.28
N TYR A 427 -10.63 -15.50 -17.91
CA TYR A 427 -10.97 -16.90 -17.71
C TYR A 427 -10.76 -17.74 -18.98
N ASN A 428 -11.23 -17.25 -20.13
CA ASN A 428 -11.04 -17.93 -21.42
C ASN A 428 -9.56 -18.03 -21.80
N MET A 429 -8.78 -16.97 -21.56
CA MET A 429 -7.34 -16.97 -21.79
C MET A 429 -6.63 -17.96 -20.85
N GLY A 430 -7.00 -17.99 -19.57
CA GLY A 430 -6.51 -18.96 -18.59
C GLY A 430 -6.84 -20.40 -18.99
N MET A 431 -8.06 -20.65 -19.46
CA MET A 431 -8.49 -21.96 -19.96
C MET A 431 -7.69 -22.38 -21.19
N ALA A 432 -7.45 -21.47 -22.13
CA ALA A 432 -6.65 -21.74 -23.33
C ALA A 432 -5.19 -22.06 -22.99
N LEU A 433 -4.60 -21.37 -22.00
CA LEU A 433 -3.26 -21.68 -21.50
C LEU A 433 -3.23 -23.04 -20.79
N HIS A 434 -4.22 -23.34 -19.95
CA HIS A 434 -4.34 -24.66 -19.31
C HIS A 434 -4.52 -25.79 -20.32
N GLN A 435 -5.30 -25.58 -21.38
CA GLN A 435 -5.45 -26.56 -22.47
C GLN A 435 -4.15 -26.76 -23.25
N LYS A 436 -3.37 -25.70 -23.51
CA LYS A 436 -2.03 -25.83 -24.13
C LYS A 436 -1.09 -26.65 -23.26
N VAL A 437 -0.99 -26.33 -21.97
CA VAL A 437 -0.12 -27.06 -21.02
C VAL A 437 -0.58 -28.51 -20.81
N SER A 438 -1.89 -28.76 -20.80
CA SER A 438 -2.44 -30.12 -20.66
C SER A 438 -2.31 -30.93 -21.96
N GLY A 439 -2.45 -30.28 -23.12
CA GLY A 439 -2.20 -30.88 -24.43
C GLY A 439 -0.73 -31.27 -24.63
N GLU A 440 0.20 -30.49 -24.11
CA GLU A 440 1.63 -30.83 -24.07
C GLU A 440 1.94 -32.01 -23.14
N ARG A 441 1.10 -32.27 -22.13
CA ARG A 441 1.27 -33.39 -21.19
C ARG A 441 0.55 -34.69 -21.59
N LEU A 442 -0.42 -34.63 -22.51
CA LEU A 442 -1.24 -35.78 -22.93
C LEU A 442 -1.17 -36.09 -24.44
N GLY A 443 -0.32 -35.39 -25.21
CA GLY A 443 -0.06 -35.70 -26.62
C GLY A 443 0.90 -36.89 -26.80
N PRO A 444 0.65 -37.80 -27.75
CA PRO A 444 1.53 -38.96 -27.97
C PRO A 444 2.92 -38.51 -28.41
N SER A 445 3.93 -39.17 -27.84
CA SER A 445 5.34 -39.08 -28.19
C SER A 445 5.59 -38.87 -29.70
N ASN A 446 6.29 -37.78 -30.02
CA ASN A 446 7.13 -37.58 -31.20
C ASN A 446 6.66 -38.23 -32.51
N GLN A 447 5.93 -37.45 -33.31
CA GLN A 447 6.21 -37.40 -34.75
C GLN A 447 6.45 -35.95 -35.15
N ALA A 448 7.70 -35.63 -35.47
CA ALA A 448 8.05 -34.39 -36.14
C ALA A 448 7.25 -34.31 -37.45
N MET A 449 6.23 -33.46 -37.48
CA MET A 449 5.47 -33.17 -38.69
C MET A 449 6.44 -32.54 -39.70
N SER A 450 6.65 -33.22 -40.83
CA SER A 450 7.44 -32.69 -41.95
C SER A 450 6.91 -31.31 -42.37
N PHE A 451 7.80 -30.39 -42.69
CA PHE A 451 7.52 -28.99 -43.08
C PHE A 451 6.38 -28.87 -44.12
N LEU A 452 6.27 -29.86 -45.02
CA LEU A 452 5.19 -29.94 -46.02
C LEU A 452 3.80 -30.21 -45.43
N ALA A 453 3.69 -30.92 -44.31
CA ALA A 453 2.43 -31.16 -43.63
C ALA A 453 1.94 -29.89 -42.91
N GLN A 454 2.86 -29.12 -42.32
CA GLN A 454 2.57 -27.84 -41.67
C GLN A 454 2.17 -26.76 -42.69
N GLN A 455 2.76 -26.78 -43.89
CA GLN A 455 2.39 -25.90 -45.00
C GLN A 455 1.00 -26.23 -45.59
N ARG A 456 0.57 -27.50 -45.59
CA ARG A 456 -0.78 -27.90 -46.04
C ARG A 456 -1.89 -27.47 -45.07
N GLN A 457 -1.63 -27.47 -43.76
CA GLN A 457 -2.62 -27.02 -42.78
C GLN A 457 -2.80 -25.50 -42.78
N SER A 458 -1.71 -24.75 -42.88
CA SER A 458 -1.75 -23.27 -42.95
C SER A 458 -2.42 -22.76 -44.24
N THR A 459 -2.25 -23.47 -45.37
CA THR A 459 -2.96 -23.15 -46.61
C THR A 459 -4.44 -23.52 -46.58
N ASN A 460 -4.82 -24.62 -45.92
CA ASN A 460 -6.23 -24.98 -45.73
C ASN A 460 -6.97 -24.06 -44.74
N ALA A 461 -6.31 -23.62 -43.67
CA ALA A 461 -6.88 -22.66 -42.71
C ALA A 461 -7.22 -21.30 -43.35
N ARG A 462 -6.43 -20.86 -44.34
CA ARG A 462 -6.71 -19.62 -45.10
C ARG A 462 -7.86 -19.77 -46.10
N ARG A 463 -8.12 -20.97 -46.64
CA ARG A 463 -9.27 -21.21 -47.54
C ARG A 463 -10.62 -21.29 -46.83
N GLY A 464 -10.64 -21.55 -45.52
CA GLY A 464 -11.88 -21.62 -44.73
C GLY A 464 -12.54 -20.27 -44.42
N LEU A 465 -11.83 -19.15 -44.60
CA LEU A 465 -12.31 -17.79 -44.26
C LEU A 465 -13.06 -17.08 -45.39
N THR A 466 -13.26 -17.71 -46.56
CA THR A 466 -13.98 -17.13 -47.71
C THR A 466 -15.20 -17.96 -48.10
N ARG A 467 -16.26 -17.90 -47.28
CA ARG A 467 -17.68 -18.25 -47.58
C ARG A 467 -18.43 -18.13 -46.24
N HIS A 468 -19.53 -17.41 -46.05
CA HIS A 468 -20.62 -16.94 -46.90
C HIS A 468 -21.23 -15.68 -46.25
N HIS A 469 -21.56 -14.66 -47.03
CA HIS A 469 -22.53 -13.63 -46.65
C HIS A 469 -23.78 -13.84 -47.52
N PRO A 470 -24.95 -14.21 -46.97
CA PRO A 470 -26.19 -14.16 -47.72
C PRO A 470 -26.77 -12.75 -47.66
N ARG A 471 -27.31 -12.34 -48.81
CA ARG A 471 -28.12 -11.13 -49.03
C ARG A 471 -29.39 -11.13 -48.20
#